data_AF-A0A946EHQ8-F1
#
_entry.id   AF-A0A946EHQ8-F1
#
_cell.length_a   1.000
_cell.length_b   1.000
_cell.length_c   1.000
_cell.angle_alpha   90.00
_cell.angle_beta   90.00
_cell.angle_gamma   90.00
#
_symmetry.space_group_name_H-M   'P 1'
#
loop_
_entity.id
_entity.type
_entity.pdbx_description
1 polymer ?
#
loop_
_entity_poly.entity_id
_entity_poly.type
_entity_poly.pdbx_seq_one_letter_code
_entity_poly.pdbx_strand_id
1 'polypeptide(L)'
;MRYDNVFYLANSDLVSVLTDNFETLDDVLTRIKLDKKVGCKNIYSAKINGKERLIFTITNGKLVLLGEMDNHKYDRLHVMGKGNNALLREMCRDDAPIVKVNVERDEDGNLAPLILESALAQTQGPVLRCIQGNLLTLNNEQNKILERSGQSHKLIIGGPGSGKTITICQILMDKVRDGATDLLYISKEDRLVDEVRAGFIGNPSVRCLTWHDFVGLNKGTPKVSYPEFHTWIQEKISGKGNLSTSIQETLGFWKKAVGIKKPNSIDRERFSANLYEEMRILTGYSPGEYKALGSREKLFWHDDKKTHLVITGRLLTIFNLYNEELKACGHVDLSLYIPTEESLSSALGESQGLVFDEIHDIPRGPLGRLFETVNGRNRALEHDFCEITACFDNQQSMIDTVTSLPYIQQHLGVSFQ
;
A
#
# COMPACT_ATOMS: atom_id res chain seq x y z
N MET A 1 6.64 8.64 -47.58
CA MET A 1 5.99 8.72 -46.26
C MET A 1 7.07 9.06 -45.25
N ARG A 2 7.03 10.26 -44.67
CA ARG A 2 7.88 10.65 -43.55
C ARG A 2 7.25 10.05 -42.30
N TYR A 3 7.94 9.15 -41.63
CA TYR A 3 7.52 8.60 -40.36
C TYR A 3 8.21 9.40 -39.26
N ASP A 4 7.42 10.01 -38.39
CA ASP A 4 7.89 10.79 -37.24
C ASP A 4 8.53 9.85 -36.21
N ASN A 5 9.85 9.89 -36.10
CA ASN A 5 10.61 9.11 -35.13
C ASN A 5 10.64 9.86 -33.79
N VAL A 6 9.96 9.31 -32.77
CA VAL A 6 9.69 9.92 -31.46
C VAL A 6 10.47 9.17 -30.37
N PHE A 7 11.19 9.87 -29.47
CA PHE A 7 11.98 9.26 -28.36
C PHE A 7 11.86 10.08 -27.08
N TYR A 8 11.96 9.46 -25.89
CA TYR A 8 11.62 10.09 -24.59
C TYR A 8 12.79 10.10 -23.58
N LEU A 9 12.90 11.14 -22.75
CA LEU A 9 13.91 11.32 -21.68
C LEU A 9 13.25 11.34 -20.29
N ALA A 10 13.81 10.60 -19.32
CA ALA A 10 13.39 10.66 -17.91
C ALA A 10 14.15 11.75 -17.13
N ASN A 11 13.53 12.31 -16.09
CA ASN A 11 13.94 13.55 -15.43
C ASN A 11 14.77 13.36 -14.14
N SER A 12 15.45 12.23 -13.98
CA SER A 12 16.36 11.97 -12.86
C SER A 12 17.71 11.46 -13.34
N ASP A 13 18.75 11.71 -12.55
CA ASP A 13 20.10 11.20 -12.79
C ASP A 13 20.06 9.69 -12.54
N LEU A 14 19.71 8.93 -13.58
CA LEU A 14 19.38 7.51 -13.47
C LEU A 14 20.55 6.68 -12.91
N VAL A 15 21.77 7.21 -13.01
CA VAL A 15 22.95 6.61 -12.36
C VAL A 15 22.71 6.45 -10.87
N SER A 16 22.20 7.48 -10.17
CA SER A 16 21.95 7.40 -8.72
C SER A 16 20.84 6.40 -8.38
N VAL A 17 19.71 6.46 -9.11
CA VAL A 17 18.57 5.55 -8.88
C VAL A 17 18.93 4.09 -9.15
N LEU A 18 19.80 3.82 -10.14
CA LEU A 18 20.26 2.46 -10.44
C LEU A 18 21.37 1.97 -9.50
N THR A 19 22.31 2.81 -9.09
CA THR A 19 23.36 2.42 -8.12
C THR A 19 22.81 2.22 -6.71
N ASP A 20 21.74 2.93 -6.33
CA ASP A 20 21.18 2.84 -4.99
C ASP A 20 20.27 1.62 -4.79
N ASN A 21 19.72 1.06 -5.87
CA ASN A 21 18.73 -0.02 -5.80
C ASN A 21 19.26 -1.38 -6.32
N PHE A 22 20.40 -1.42 -7.01
CA PHE A 22 20.93 -2.65 -7.62
C PHE A 22 22.46 -2.70 -7.51
N GLU A 23 22.99 -3.80 -6.97
CA GLU A 23 24.45 -3.99 -6.81
C GLU A 23 25.19 -3.98 -8.15
N THR A 24 24.54 -4.41 -9.25
CA THR A 24 25.07 -4.32 -10.61
C THR A 24 23.96 -4.04 -11.65
N LEU A 25 24.27 -3.26 -12.70
CA LEU A 25 23.35 -2.98 -13.81
C LEU A 25 22.90 -4.24 -14.58
N ASP A 26 23.64 -5.34 -14.47
CA ASP A 26 23.43 -6.56 -15.25
C ASP A 26 22.20 -7.38 -14.79
N ASP A 27 21.73 -7.19 -13.55
CA ASP A 27 20.61 -7.97 -12.99
C ASP A 27 19.22 -7.49 -13.45
N VAL A 28 19.10 -6.21 -13.82
CA VAL A 28 17.85 -5.59 -14.27
C VAL A 28 17.82 -5.43 -15.79
N LEU A 29 18.98 -5.25 -16.40
CA LEU A 29 19.12 -4.86 -17.79
C LEU A 29 19.74 -5.99 -18.60
N THR A 30 18.93 -6.65 -19.42
CA THR A 30 19.51 -7.53 -20.43
C THR A 30 20.11 -6.66 -21.53
N ARG A 31 21.45 -6.55 -21.56
CA ARG A 31 22.17 -5.89 -22.65
C ARG A 31 21.83 -6.61 -23.96
N ILE A 32 21.21 -5.88 -24.89
CA ILE A 32 20.88 -6.47 -26.19
C ILE A 32 22.16 -6.50 -27.00
N LYS A 33 22.66 -7.71 -27.31
CA LYS A 33 23.73 -7.90 -28.30
C LYS A 33 23.17 -7.61 -29.68
N LEU A 34 23.24 -6.34 -30.08
CA LEU A 34 23.00 -5.95 -31.46
C LEU A 34 24.19 -6.35 -32.33
N ASP A 35 23.90 -6.59 -33.60
CA ASP A 35 24.89 -6.95 -34.60
C ASP A 35 26.04 -5.92 -34.59
N LYS A 36 27.30 -6.35 -34.73
CA LYS A 36 28.51 -5.50 -34.52
C LYS A 36 28.57 -4.22 -35.37
N LYS A 37 27.67 -4.08 -36.34
CA LYS A 37 27.55 -2.96 -37.29
C LYS A 37 26.75 -1.75 -36.78
N VAL A 38 26.12 -1.83 -35.61
CA VAL A 38 25.20 -0.78 -35.12
C VAL A 38 25.92 0.36 -34.36
N GLY A 39 27.14 0.15 -33.85
CA GLY A 39 27.98 1.21 -33.28
C GLY A 39 27.54 1.76 -31.91
N CYS A 40 26.30 1.53 -31.47
CA CYS A 40 25.82 1.92 -30.14
C CYS A 40 26.14 0.82 -29.13
N LYS A 41 26.99 1.13 -28.14
CA LYS A 41 27.52 0.11 -27.22
C LYS A 41 26.55 -0.28 -26.10
N ASN A 42 25.53 0.53 -25.80
CA ASN A 42 24.77 0.42 -24.55
C ASN A 42 23.25 0.51 -24.77
N ILE A 43 22.67 -0.48 -25.45
CA ILE A 43 21.20 -0.65 -25.50
C ILE A 43 20.78 -1.70 -24.49
N TYR A 44 19.78 -1.34 -23.70
CA TYR A 44 19.24 -2.12 -22.60
C TYR A 44 17.76 -2.41 -22.83
N SER A 45 17.28 -3.48 -22.21
CA SER A 45 15.85 -3.79 -22.15
C SER A 45 15.40 -4.09 -20.73
N ALA A 46 14.23 -3.58 -20.36
CA ALA A 46 13.53 -3.93 -19.13
C ALA A 46 12.19 -4.58 -19.46
N LYS A 47 11.85 -5.67 -18.75
CA LYS A 47 10.60 -6.40 -18.95
C LYS A 47 9.48 -5.73 -18.15
N ILE A 48 8.34 -5.47 -18.78
CA ILE A 48 7.14 -4.95 -18.13
C ILE A 48 6.04 -6.01 -18.18
N ASN A 49 5.49 -6.35 -17.01
CA ASN A 49 4.30 -7.19 -16.84
C ASN A 49 4.32 -8.53 -17.60
N GLY A 50 5.51 -9.07 -17.90
CA GLY A 50 5.67 -10.34 -18.59
C GLY A 50 5.44 -10.31 -20.11
N LYS A 51 4.76 -9.29 -20.64
CA LYS A 51 4.26 -9.21 -22.03
C LYS A 51 4.96 -8.15 -22.88
N GLU A 52 5.48 -7.10 -22.27
CA GLU A 52 6.12 -5.97 -22.94
C GLU A 52 7.58 -5.82 -22.50
N ARG A 53 8.37 -5.09 -23.28
CA ARG A 53 9.72 -4.66 -22.95
C ARG A 53 9.91 -3.21 -23.36
N LEU A 54 10.50 -2.42 -22.46
CA LEU A 54 11.04 -1.11 -22.78
C LEU A 54 12.47 -1.26 -23.26
N ILE A 55 12.83 -0.53 -24.32
CA ILE A 55 14.18 -0.49 -24.87
C ILE A 55 14.74 0.91 -24.66
N PHE A 56 15.91 1.01 -24.06
CA PHE A 56 16.54 2.30 -23.77
C PHE A 56 18.03 2.29 -24.03
N THR A 57 18.58 3.48 -24.22
CA THR A 57 20.03 3.73 -24.28
C THR A 57 20.40 4.77 -23.24
N ILE A 58 21.67 4.80 -22.86
CA ILE A 58 22.23 5.85 -22.00
C ILE A 58 23.14 6.72 -22.86
N THR A 59 22.87 8.02 -22.92
CA THR A 59 23.68 9.03 -23.61
C THR A 59 23.72 10.31 -22.79
N ASN A 60 24.88 10.97 -22.69
CA ASN A 60 25.06 12.19 -21.89
C ASN A 60 24.60 12.08 -20.42
N GLY A 61 24.83 10.92 -19.79
CA GLY A 61 24.40 10.64 -18.41
C GLY A 61 22.89 10.44 -18.25
N LYS A 62 22.11 10.47 -19.34
CA LYS A 62 20.64 10.41 -19.29
C LYS A 62 20.10 9.15 -19.95
N LEU A 63 18.97 8.68 -19.42
CA LEU A 63 18.22 7.57 -19.99
C LEU A 63 17.35 8.06 -21.15
N VAL A 64 17.50 7.44 -22.31
CA VAL A 64 16.68 7.68 -23.49
C VAL A 64 15.89 6.43 -23.82
N LEU A 65 14.57 6.53 -23.73
CA LEU A 65 13.65 5.49 -24.17
C LEU A 65 13.60 5.46 -25.70
N LEU A 66 14.09 4.36 -26.27
CA LEU A 66 14.13 4.07 -27.70
C LEU A 66 12.80 3.50 -28.21
N GLY A 67 11.99 2.92 -27.34
CA GLY A 67 10.64 2.45 -27.66
C GLY A 67 10.12 1.36 -26.75
N GLU A 68 8.86 1.01 -26.95
CA GLU A 68 8.16 -0.11 -26.30
C GLU A 68 7.90 -1.22 -27.32
N MET A 69 7.91 -2.47 -26.85
CA MET A 69 7.58 -3.61 -27.71
C MET A 69 7.06 -4.84 -26.97
N ASP A 70 6.36 -5.70 -27.71
CA ASP A 70 6.07 -7.07 -27.29
C ASP A 70 7.36 -7.83 -26.93
N ASN A 71 7.25 -8.64 -25.88
CA ASN A 71 8.35 -9.43 -25.37
C ASN A 71 9.03 -10.28 -26.48
N HIS A 72 10.35 -10.13 -26.60
CA HIS A 72 11.25 -10.80 -27.57
C HIS A 72 11.08 -10.44 -29.07
N LYS A 73 10.23 -9.48 -29.45
CA LYS A 73 10.07 -9.08 -30.87
C LYS A 73 10.98 -7.93 -31.30
N TYR A 74 12.27 -8.02 -30.97
CA TYR A 74 13.28 -6.96 -31.16
C TYR A 74 13.37 -6.39 -32.58
N ASP A 75 13.04 -7.21 -33.58
CA ASP A 75 12.97 -6.89 -35.01
C ASP A 75 11.89 -5.87 -35.37
N ARG A 76 10.88 -5.69 -34.51
CA ARG A 76 9.78 -4.74 -34.72
C ARG A 76 10.06 -3.34 -34.20
N LEU A 77 11.15 -3.14 -33.45
CA LEU A 77 11.55 -1.79 -33.06
C LEU A 77 12.11 -1.07 -34.29
N HIS A 78 11.46 0.00 -34.74
CA HIS A 78 11.84 0.72 -35.95
C HIS A 78 13.33 1.14 -35.94
N VAL A 79 13.84 1.51 -34.76
CA VAL A 79 15.23 1.92 -34.53
C VAL A 79 16.26 0.78 -34.65
N MET A 80 15.83 -0.49 -34.56
CA MET A 80 16.69 -1.68 -34.65
C MET A 80 16.54 -2.44 -35.98
N GLY A 81 15.72 -1.93 -36.90
CA GLY A 81 15.55 -2.49 -38.24
C GLY A 81 16.81 -2.38 -39.11
N LYS A 82 17.00 -3.33 -40.04
CA LYS A 82 18.09 -3.30 -41.03
C LYS A 82 18.02 -2.01 -41.86
N GLY A 83 18.95 -1.08 -41.62
CA GLY A 83 19.05 0.20 -42.33
C GLY A 83 19.04 1.44 -41.43
N ASN A 84 18.53 1.34 -40.20
CA ASN A 84 18.40 2.47 -39.27
C ASN A 84 19.59 2.67 -38.31
N ASN A 85 20.70 1.95 -38.54
CA ASN A 85 21.95 2.06 -37.75
C ASN A 85 22.61 3.44 -37.82
N ALA A 86 22.25 4.27 -38.81
CA ALA A 86 22.73 5.65 -38.93
C ALA A 86 21.95 6.58 -37.98
N LEU A 87 20.62 6.44 -37.93
CA LEU A 87 19.73 7.18 -37.03
C LEU A 87 20.08 6.92 -35.56
N LEU A 88 20.24 5.64 -35.21
CA LEU A 88 20.59 5.22 -33.86
C LEU A 88 22.00 5.72 -33.46
N ARG A 89 22.97 5.73 -34.39
CA ARG A 89 24.30 6.29 -34.16
C ARG A 89 24.27 7.80 -33.94
N GLU A 90 23.46 8.52 -34.69
CA GLU A 90 23.34 9.98 -34.58
C GLU A 90 22.72 10.39 -33.23
N MET A 91 21.71 9.65 -32.76
CA MET A 91 21.06 9.88 -31.47
C MET A 91 21.89 9.49 -30.25
N CYS A 92 22.87 8.60 -30.44
CA CYS A 92 23.80 8.17 -29.39
C CYS A 92 25.14 8.92 -29.47
N ARG A 93 25.22 10.02 -30.22
CA ARG A 93 26.39 10.90 -30.14
C ARG A 93 26.29 11.77 -28.88
N ASP A 94 27.42 11.94 -28.21
CA ASP A 94 27.52 12.74 -26.98
C ASP A 94 27.27 14.25 -27.25
N ASP A 95 27.30 14.71 -28.50
CA ASP A 95 27.10 16.10 -28.91
C ASP A 95 25.71 16.40 -29.51
N ALA A 96 24.77 15.45 -29.46
CA ALA A 96 23.45 15.63 -30.04
C ALA A 96 22.66 16.76 -29.34
N PRO A 97 22.18 17.80 -30.06
CA PRO A 97 21.43 18.89 -29.45
C PRO A 97 20.08 18.39 -28.89
N ILE A 98 19.88 18.58 -27.58
CA ILE A 98 18.63 18.22 -26.89
C ILE A 98 17.66 19.39 -27.01
N VAL A 99 16.57 19.20 -27.77
CA VAL A 99 15.48 20.17 -27.83
C VAL A 99 14.47 19.82 -26.74
N LYS A 100 14.36 20.68 -25.73
CA LYS A 100 13.28 20.59 -24.75
C LYS A 100 11.98 21.01 -25.42
N VAL A 101 11.04 20.08 -25.54
CA VAL A 101 9.68 20.36 -25.98
C VAL A 101 8.78 20.16 -24.78
N ASN A 102 8.16 21.23 -24.28
CA ASN A 102 7.09 21.11 -23.30
C ASN A 102 5.87 20.55 -24.04
N VAL A 103 5.45 19.35 -23.68
CA VAL A 103 4.24 18.75 -24.26
C VAL A 103 3.11 19.00 -23.28
N GLU A 104 2.23 19.91 -23.64
CA GLU A 104 0.95 20.07 -22.94
C GLU A 104 0.03 18.90 -23.31
N ARG A 105 -0.71 18.41 -22.32
CA ARG A 105 -1.76 17.41 -22.54
C ARG A 105 -3.02 18.12 -23.01
N ASP A 106 -3.77 17.50 -23.91
CA ASP A 106 -5.11 17.98 -24.24
C ASP A 106 -6.08 17.72 -23.08
N GLU A 107 -7.31 18.23 -23.23
CA GLU A 107 -8.39 18.10 -22.24
C GLU A 107 -8.73 16.63 -21.92
N ASP A 108 -8.38 15.70 -22.81
CA ASP A 108 -8.58 14.25 -22.68
C ASP A 108 -7.34 13.53 -22.09
N GLY A 109 -6.31 14.27 -21.68
CA GLY A 109 -5.08 13.74 -21.10
C GLY A 109 -4.13 13.07 -22.10
N ASN A 110 -4.44 13.15 -23.40
CA ASN A 110 -3.55 12.69 -24.47
C ASN A 110 -2.48 13.75 -24.74
N LEU A 111 -1.34 13.32 -25.28
CA LEU A 111 -0.29 14.26 -25.69
C LEU A 111 -0.80 15.06 -26.89
N ALA A 112 -1.05 16.36 -26.71
CA ALA A 112 -1.62 17.21 -27.76
C ALA A 112 -0.65 17.29 -28.97
N PRO A 113 -1.08 16.97 -30.20
CA PRO A 113 -0.20 16.99 -31.38
C PRO A 113 0.24 18.41 -31.82
N LEU A 114 -0.47 19.46 -31.40
CA LEU A 114 -0.49 20.72 -32.14
C LEU A 114 0.65 21.72 -31.89
N ILE A 115 1.50 21.52 -30.87
CA ILE A 115 2.65 22.41 -30.60
C ILE A 115 3.93 21.93 -31.33
N LEU A 116 3.88 20.77 -31.98
CA LEU A 116 5.07 20.07 -32.49
C LEU A 116 5.56 20.53 -33.87
N GLU A 117 4.69 20.91 -34.79
CA GLU A 117 5.09 21.17 -36.19
C GLU A 117 5.94 22.45 -36.36
N SER A 118 5.67 23.48 -35.55
CA SER A 118 6.37 24.78 -35.64
C SER A 118 7.80 24.73 -35.09
N ALA A 119 8.06 23.92 -34.06
CA ALA A 119 9.40 23.70 -33.50
C ALA A 119 10.25 22.74 -34.36
N LEU A 120 9.64 21.69 -34.91
CA LEU A 120 10.32 20.70 -35.76
C LEU A 120 10.75 21.26 -37.12
N ALA A 121 10.08 22.30 -37.63
CA ALA A 121 10.44 22.95 -38.90
C ALA A 121 11.80 23.66 -38.87
N GLN A 122 12.36 23.96 -37.70
CA GLN A 122 13.59 24.74 -37.55
C GLN A 122 14.86 23.91 -37.33
N THR A 123 14.75 22.60 -37.09
CA THR A 123 15.89 21.74 -36.75
C THR A 123 16.27 20.79 -37.89
N GLN A 124 17.49 20.92 -38.42
CA GLN A 124 18.08 19.95 -39.34
C GLN A 124 18.78 18.84 -38.55
N GLY A 125 18.08 17.72 -38.30
CA GLY A 125 18.64 16.52 -37.65
C GLY A 125 17.62 15.73 -36.85
N PRO A 126 17.94 14.48 -36.41
CA PRO A 126 17.10 13.74 -35.48
C PRO A 126 17.08 14.45 -34.11
N VAL A 127 15.88 14.74 -33.61
CA VAL A 127 15.68 15.47 -32.36
C VAL A 127 15.26 14.50 -31.25
N LEU A 128 16.00 14.49 -30.13
CA LEU A 128 15.61 13.78 -28.90
C LEU A 128 14.51 14.58 -28.20
N ARG A 129 13.32 13.98 -27.98
CA ARG A 129 12.24 14.66 -27.26
C ARG A 129 12.37 14.40 -25.76
N CYS A 130 12.14 15.43 -24.97
CA CYS A 130 12.02 15.31 -23.52
C CYS A 130 10.54 15.29 -23.16
N ILE A 131 9.97 14.13 -22.81
CA ILE A 131 8.67 14.12 -22.14
C ILE A 131 8.91 14.48 -20.68
N GLN A 132 8.42 15.65 -20.28
CA GLN A 132 8.11 15.89 -18.88
C GLN A 132 6.76 15.21 -18.60
N GLY A 133 6.79 14.09 -17.89
CA GLY A 133 5.57 13.37 -17.51
C GLY A 133 5.86 12.04 -16.84
N ASN A 134 4.91 11.58 -16.01
CA ASN A 134 4.97 10.26 -15.41
C ASN A 134 4.95 9.20 -16.52
N LEU A 135 6.06 8.45 -16.67
CA LEU A 135 6.22 7.34 -17.63
C LEU A 135 5.33 6.14 -17.30
N LEU A 136 4.75 6.14 -16.10
CA LEU A 136 3.80 5.13 -15.63
C LEU A 136 2.40 5.66 -15.90
N THR A 137 1.74 5.10 -16.91
CA THR A 137 0.33 5.34 -17.18
C THR A 137 -0.50 4.58 -16.16
N LEU A 138 -1.31 5.31 -15.41
CA LEU A 138 -2.32 4.74 -14.55
C LEU A 138 -3.44 4.18 -15.42
N ASN A 139 -3.98 3.02 -15.03
CA ASN A 139 -5.13 2.46 -15.71
C ASN A 139 -6.40 3.27 -15.41
N ASN A 140 -7.47 3.02 -16.17
CA ASN A 140 -8.73 3.76 -16.04
C ASN A 140 -9.32 3.75 -14.61
N GLU A 141 -9.19 2.65 -13.87
CA GLU A 141 -9.69 2.58 -12.49
C GLU A 141 -8.84 3.41 -11.53
N GLN A 142 -7.52 3.43 -11.73
CA GLN A 142 -6.61 4.29 -10.98
C GLN A 142 -6.83 5.78 -11.29
N ASN A 143 -7.08 6.15 -12.54
CA ASN A 143 -7.40 7.53 -12.92
C ASN A 143 -8.72 7.99 -12.29
N LYS A 144 -9.76 7.16 -12.29
CA LYS A 144 -11.04 7.46 -11.60
C LYS A 144 -10.87 7.73 -10.11
N ILE A 145 -9.90 7.08 -9.45
CA ILE A 145 -9.60 7.32 -8.03
C ILE A 145 -9.04 8.74 -7.83
N LEU A 146 -8.21 9.22 -8.77
CA LEU A 146 -7.61 10.55 -8.73
C LEU A 146 -8.61 11.65 -9.10
N GLU A 147 -9.46 11.41 -10.10
CA GLU A 147 -10.51 12.34 -10.55
C GLU A 147 -11.55 12.64 -9.47
N ARG A 148 -11.75 11.72 -8.51
CA ARG A 148 -12.62 11.92 -7.34
C ARG A 148 -11.95 12.78 -6.26
N SER A 149 -11.29 13.87 -6.66
CA SER A 149 -10.74 14.88 -5.75
C SER A 149 -11.88 15.70 -5.15
N GLY A 150 -12.35 15.29 -3.97
CA GLY A 150 -13.29 16.02 -3.12
C GLY A 150 -12.96 15.77 -1.65
N GLN A 151 -13.56 16.56 -0.76
CA GLN A 151 -13.44 16.41 0.71
C GLN A 151 -14.20 15.16 1.21
N SER A 152 -13.83 13.98 0.74
CA SER A 152 -14.40 12.72 1.18
C SER A 152 -13.31 11.67 1.36
N HIS A 153 -13.50 10.82 2.37
CA HIS A 153 -12.60 9.70 2.58
C HIS A 153 -12.67 8.71 1.41
N LYS A 154 -11.54 8.09 1.10
CA LYS A 154 -11.37 7.14 0.00
C LYS A 154 -10.99 5.77 0.55
N LEU A 155 -11.53 4.73 -0.09
CA LEU A 155 -11.16 3.35 0.15
C LEU A 155 -10.72 2.73 -1.17
N ILE A 156 -9.43 2.37 -1.26
CA ILE A 156 -8.83 1.73 -2.43
C ILE A 156 -8.76 0.24 -2.15
N ILE A 157 -9.49 -0.57 -2.91
CA ILE A 157 -9.52 -2.03 -2.79
C ILE A 157 -8.85 -2.63 -4.01
N GLY A 158 -7.83 -3.46 -3.80
CA GLY A 158 -7.17 -4.17 -4.90
C GLY A 158 -6.28 -5.29 -4.40
N GLY A 159 -6.03 -6.30 -5.23
CA GLY A 159 -5.15 -7.41 -4.87
C GLY A 159 -3.66 -7.05 -4.95
N PRO A 160 -2.76 -8.01 -4.64
CA PRO A 160 -1.33 -7.85 -4.84
C PRO A 160 -1.02 -7.53 -6.31
N GLY A 161 -0.12 -6.57 -6.53
CA GLY A 161 0.29 -6.15 -7.87
C GLY A 161 -0.72 -5.27 -8.63
N SER A 162 -1.84 -4.86 -8.02
CA SER A 162 -2.82 -3.97 -8.66
C SER A 162 -2.38 -2.51 -8.77
N GLY A 163 -1.17 -2.18 -8.31
CA GLY A 163 -0.64 -0.82 -8.32
C GLY A 163 -1.25 0.12 -7.27
N LYS A 164 -1.64 -0.38 -6.08
CA LYS A 164 -2.12 0.48 -4.97
C LYS A 164 -1.07 1.51 -4.57
N THR A 165 0.17 1.07 -4.35
CA THR A 165 1.29 1.92 -3.93
C THR A 165 1.57 3.04 -4.94
N ILE A 166 1.54 2.76 -6.25
CA ILE A 166 1.73 3.81 -7.25
C ILE A 166 0.57 4.81 -7.27
N THR A 167 -0.66 4.36 -7.06
CA THR A 167 -1.82 5.24 -6.90
C THR A 167 -1.70 6.12 -5.65
N ILE A 168 -1.22 5.58 -4.53
CA ILE A 168 -0.93 6.34 -3.30
C ILE A 168 0.10 7.44 -3.58
N CYS A 169 1.23 7.09 -4.20
CA CYS A 169 2.27 8.07 -4.53
C CYS A 169 1.71 9.18 -5.42
N GLN A 170 0.84 8.85 -6.38
CA GLN A 170 0.19 9.86 -7.21
C GLN A 170 -0.76 10.77 -6.41
N ILE A 171 -1.57 10.21 -5.50
CA ILE A 171 -2.45 11.01 -4.61
C ILE A 171 -1.62 11.98 -3.77
N LEU A 172 -0.51 11.53 -3.19
CA LEU A 172 0.39 12.38 -2.41
C LEU A 172 1.00 13.47 -3.28
N MET A 173 1.50 13.13 -4.47
CA MET A 173 2.07 14.10 -5.42
C MET A 173 1.05 15.15 -5.87
N ASP A 174 -0.17 14.74 -6.18
CA ASP A 174 -1.24 15.64 -6.60
C ASP A 174 -1.60 16.61 -5.47
N LYS A 175 -1.75 16.11 -4.23
CA LYS A 175 -2.00 16.97 -3.07
C LYS A 175 -0.87 17.96 -2.79
N VAL A 176 0.40 17.52 -2.88
CA VAL A 176 1.56 18.42 -2.74
C VAL A 176 1.55 19.49 -3.83
N ARG A 177 1.25 19.11 -5.09
CA ARG A 177 1.14 20.06 -6.21
C ARG A 177 0.00 21.05 -6.00
N ASP A 178 -1.11 20.61 -5.42
CA ASP A 178 -2.27 21.43 -5.08
C ASP A 178 -2.05 22.30 -3.82
N GLY A 179 -0.84 22.25 -3.23
CA GLY A 179 -0.40 23.14 -2.15
C GLY A 179 -0.59 22.58 -0.74
N ALA A 180 -0.82 21.27 -0.58
CA ALA A 180 -0.88 20.66 0.75
C ALA A 180 0.45 20.82 1.50
N THR A 181 0.36 21.24 2.76
CA THR A 181 1.52 21.57 3.61
C THR A 181 1.82 20.50 4.64
N ASP A 182 0.86 19.63 4.97
CA ASP A 182 1.08 18.47 5.83
C ASP A 182 0.22 17.27 5.37
N LEU A 183 0.89 16.22 4.93
CA LEU A 183 0.33 14.95 4.50
C LEU A 183 1.02 13.83 5.27
N LEU A 184 0.23 12.87 5.72
CA LEU A 184 0.72 11.75 6.51
C LEU A 184 0.55 10.45 5.74
N TYR A 185 1.65 9.75 5.48
CA TYR A 185 1.67 8.37 5.03
C TYR A 185 1.92 7.43 6.21
N ILE A 186 1.09 6.41 6.35
CA ILE A 186 1.22 5.36 7.36
C ILE A 186 1.21 4.00 6.68
N SER A 187 2.14 3.13 7.09
CA SER A 187 2.10 1.69 6.82
C SER A 187 2.51 0.93 8.07
N LYS A 188 2.13 -0.35 8.13
CA LYS A 188 2.61 -1.27 9.18
C LYS A 188 4.05 -1.70 8.94
N GLU A 189 4.46 -1.83 7.67
CA GLU A 189 5.80 -2.30 7.29
C GLU A 189 6.82 -1.13 7.20
N ASP A 190 7.91 -1.24 7.96
CA ASP A 190 9.00 -0.26 7.95
C ASP A 190 9.58 -0.06 6.54
N ARG A 191 9.69 -1.14 5.75
CA ARG A 191 10.22 -1.10 4.38
C ARG A 191 9.39 -0.20 3.47
N LEU A 192 8.06 -0.29 3.52
CA LEU A 192 7.17 0.54 2.70
C LEU A 192 7.25 2.01 3.12
N VAL A 193 7.33 2.26 4.43
CA VAL A 193 7.55 3.60 4.97
C VAL A 193 8.86 4.20 4.45
N ASP A 194 9.94 3.43 4.44
CA ASP A 194 11.24 3.87 3.94
C ASP A 194 11.23 4.11 2.43
N GLU A 195 10.61 3.23 1.64
CA GLU A 195 10.46 3.36 0.18
C GLU A 195 9.67 4.63 -0.19
N VAL A 196 8.52 4.87 0.47
CA VAL A 196 7.74 6.09 0.22
C VAL A 196 8.50 7.32 0.71
N ARG A 197 9.14 7.27 1.89
CA ARG A 197 9.95 8.40 2.40
C ARG A 197 11.07 8.77 1.43
N ALA A 198 11.74 7.80 0.82
CA ALA A 198 12.79 8.05 -0.17
C ALA A 198 12.25 8.81 -1.40
N GLY A 199 11.04 8.46 -1.86
CA GLY A 199 10.37 9.15 -2.96
C GLY A 199 9.98 10.62 -2.67
N PHE A 200 9.90 11.00 -1.39
CA PHE A 200 9.50 12.33 -0.94
C PHE A 200 10.58 13.07 -0.13
N ILE A 201 11.85 12.64 -0.20
CA ILE A 201 12.94 13.22 0.61
C ILE A 201 13.11 14.75 0.47
N GLY A 202 12.74 15.32 -0.68
CA GLY A 202 12.78 16.75 -0.95
C GLY A 202 11.48 17.51 -0.64
N ASN A 203 10.45 16.84 -0.13
CA ASN A 203 9.12 17.40 0.11
C ASN A 203 8.79 17.36 1.61
N PRO A 204 9.04 18.45 2.37
CA PRO A 204 8.78 18.48 3.82
C PRO A 204 7.29 18.34 4.15
N SER A 205 6.39 18.57 3.19
CA SER A 205 4.95 18.39 3.35
C SER A 205 4.50 16.94 3.53
N VAL A 206 5.37 15.94 3.33
CA VAL A 206 5.01 14.52 3.46
C VAL A 206 5.77 13.88 4.61
N ARG A 207 5.05 13.49 5.66
CA ARG A 207 5.56 12.70 6.79
C ARG A 207 5.24 11.23 6.57
N CYS A 208 6.23 10.37 6.75
CA CYS A 208 6.06 8.92 6.64
C CYS A 208 6.34 8.27 8.00
N LEU A 209 5.30 7.68 8.60
CA LEU A 209 5.37 7.02 9.90
C LEU A 209 4.99 5.55 9.78
N THR A 210 5.60 4.73 10.63
CA THR A 210 5.12 3.37 10.86
C THR A 210 3.88 3.43 11.75
N TRP A 211 3.01 2.41 11.68
CA TRP A 211 1.83 2.35 12.56
C TRP A 211 2.22 2.46 14.04
N HIS A 212 3.31 1.81 14.45
CA HIS A 212 3.74 1.79 15.85
C HIS A 212 4.25 3.16 16.34
N ASP A 213 4.96 3.91 15.48
CA ASP A 213 5.39 5.27 15.79
C ASP A 213 4.20 6.22 15.83
N PHE A 214 3.25 6.07 14.89
CA PHE A 214 2.04 6.88 14.82
C PHE A 214 1.17 6.74 16.06
N VAL A 215 1.04 5.54 16.63
CA VAL A 215 0.26 5.33 17.87
C VAL A 215 1.01 5.71 19.14
N GLY A 216 2.22 6.26 19.05
CA GLY A 216 2.99 6.74 20.19
C GLY A 216 3.53 5.62 21.10
N LEU A 217 3.74 4.41 20.57
CA LEU A 217 4.36 3.34 21.33
C LEU A 217 5.88 3.49 21.34
N ASN A 218 6.45 3.72 22.52
CA ASN A 218 7.90 3.82 22.71
C ASN A 218 8.61 2.61 22.07
N LYS A 219 9.71 2.88 21.33
CA LYS A 219 10.52 1.83 20.68
C LYS A 219 11.02 0.74 21.65
N GLY A 220 11.17 1.07 22.94
CA GLY A 220 11.59 0.14 23.98
C GLY A 220 10.47 -0.64 24.68
N THR A 221 9.19 -0.39 24.36
CA THR A 221 8.07 -1.14 24.96
C THR A 221 8.12 -2.60 24.49
N PRO A 222 8.20 -3.58 25.41
CA PRO A 222 8.15 -4.99 25.03
C PRO A 222 6.83 -5.32 24.33
N LYS A 223 6.93 -5.86 23.12
CA LYS A 223 5.79 -6.23 22.28
C LYS A 223 5.60 -7.73 22.33
N VAL A 224 4.37 -8.19 22.51
CA VAL A 224 3.99 -9.60 22.36
C VAL A 224 3.26 -9.80 21.05
N SER A 225 3.26 -11.03 20.57
CA SER A 225 2.60 -11.43 19.33
C SER A 225 1.82 -12.73 19.50
N TYR A 226 1.24 -13.22 18.40
CA TYR A 226 0.43 -14.43 18.42
C TYR A 226 1.16 -15.66 19.02
N PRO A 227 2.44 -15.95 18.72
CA PRO A 227 3.20 -17.02 19.39
C PRO A 227 3.19 -16.95 20.94
N GLU A 228 3.38 -15.77 21.52
CA GLU A 228 3.32 -15.58 22.97
C GLU A 228 1.88 -15.77 23.49
N PHE A 229 0.89 -15.23 22.77
CA PHE A 229 -0.52 -15.45 23.09
C PHE A 229 -0.90 -16.95 23.05
N HIS A 230 -0.44 -17.67 22.03
CA HIS A 230 -0.65 -19.11 21.88
C HIS A 230 -0.08 -19.85 23.09
N THR A 231 1.16 -19.55 23.45
CA THR A 231 1.84 -20.13 24.62
C THR A 231 1.05 -19.86 25.90
N TRP A 232 0.62 -18.60 26.09
CA TRP A 232 -0.23 -18.20 27.21
C TRP A 232 -1.53 -19.01 27.26
N ILE A 233 -2.23 -19.19 26.15
CA ILE A 233 -3.43 -20.03 26.08
C ILE A 233 -3.13 -21.48 26.46
N GLN A 234 -2.03 -22.06 25.97
CA GLN A 234 -1.66 -23.45 26.30
C GLN A 234 -1.46 -23.67 27.80
N GLU A 235 -0.80 -22.72 28.46
CA GLU A 235 -0.58 -22.76 29.91
C GLU A 235 -1.90 -22.63 30.68
N LYS A 236 -2.74 -21.66 30.31
CA LYS A 236 -3.97 -21.36 31.04
C LYS A 236 -5.08 -22.40 30.80
N ILE A 237 -5.11 -23.09 29.66
CA ILE A 237 -6.06 -24.19 29.38
C ILE A 237 -5.96 -25.31 30.41
N SER A 238 -4.76 -25.61 30.89
CA SER A 238 -4.51 -26.71 31.83
C SER A 238 -4.43 -26.23 33.28
N GLY A 239 -4.72 -24.95 33.53
CA GLY A 239 -4.59 -24.29 34.82
C GLY A 239 -5.76 -24.56 35.77
N LYS A 240 -5.85 -23.73 36.81
CA LYS A 240 -6.95 -23.71 37.78
C LYS A 240 -7.50 -22.29 37.92
N GLY A 241 -8.77 -22.16 38.30
CA GLY A 241 -9.43 -20.88 38.55
C GLY A 241 -10.28 -20.37 37.37
N ASN A 242 -10.85 -19.17 37.53
CA ASN A 242 -11.90 -18.63 36.66
C ASN A 242 -11.48 -18.47 35.19
N LEU A 243 -10.21 -18.10 34.94
CA LEU A 243 -9.67 -17.98 33.58
C LEU A 243 -9.64 -19.34 32.87
N SER A 244 -9.05 -20.34 33.52
CA SER A 244 -8.98 -21.71 32.99
C SER A 244 -10.38 -22.27 32.70
N THR A 245 -11.33 -22.08 33.62
CA THR A 245 -12.72 -22.50 33.42
C THR A 245 -13.33 -21.80 32.20
N SER A 246 -13.15 -20.48 32.06
CA SER A 246 -13.67 -19.73 30.91
C SER A 246 -13.06 -20.21 29.59
N ILE A 247 -11.76 -20.45 29.53
CA ILE A 247 -11.10 -20.96 28.31
C ILE A 247 -11.59 -22.37 27.98
N GLN A 248 -11.67 -23.28 28.96
CA GLN A 248 -12.11 -24.66 28.75
C GLN A 248 -13.56 -24.75 28.25
N GLU A 249 -14.46 -23.93 28.81
CA GLU A 249 -15.84 -23.90 28.35
C GLU A 249 -15.96 -23.31 26.95
N THR A 250 -15.26 -22.21 26.66
CA THR A 250 -15.17 -21.62 25.31
C THR A 250 -14.62 -22.62 24.30
N LEU A 251 -13.59 -23.39 24.66
CA LEU A 251 -13.06 -24.49 23.86
C LEU A 251 -14.10 -25.58 23.62
N GLY A 252 -14.89 -25.93 24.63
CA GLY A 252 -15.99 -26.88 24.53
C GLY A 252 -17.06 -26.45 23.53
N PHE A 253 -17.43 -25.16 23.53
CA PHE A 253 -18.35 -24.60 22.52
C PHE A 253 -17.74 -24.60 21.12
N TRP A 254 -16.50 -24.13 20.99
CA TRP A 254 -15.80 -24.09 19.72
C TRP A 254 -15.72 -25.48 19.06
N LYS A 255 -15.33 -26.51 19.83
CA LYS A 255 -15.29 -27.91 19.33
C LYS A 255 -16.61 -28.36 18.72
N LYS A 256 -17.73 -28.03 19.37
CA LYS A 256 -19.07 -28.37 18.87
C LYS A 256 -19.37 -27.62 17.57
N ALA A 257 -19.06 -26.32 17.53
CA ALA A 257 -19.28 -25.48 16.36
C ALA A 257 -18.48 -25.96 15.14
N VAL A 258 -17.21 -26.36 15.32
CA VAL A 258 -16.37 -26.89 14.23
C VAL A 258 -16.55 -28.39 13.97
N GLY A 259 -17.53 -29.04 14.60
CA GLY A 259 -17.88 -30.45 14.34
C GLY A 259 -16.87 -31.49 14.85
N ILE A 260 -15.99 -31.15 15.79
CA ILE A 260 -15.04 -32.09 16.38
C ILE A 260 -15.75 -33.01 17.37
N LYS A 261 -15.97 -34.26 16.97
CA LYS A 261 -16.67 -35.29 17.78
C LYS A 261 -15.75 -36.12 18.69
N LYS A 262 -14.44 -36.16 18.42
CA LYS A 262 -13.49 -36.99 19.17
C LYS A 262 -12.91 -36.21 20.36
N PRO A 263 -12.95 -36.75 21.60
CA PRO A 263 -12.47 -36.05 22.80
C PRO A 263 -10.99 -35.65 22.75
N ASN A 264 -10.15 -36.46 22.09
CA ASN A 264 -8.69 -36.34 22.11
C ASN A 264 -8.10 -35.59 20.90
N SER A 265 -8.91 -35.19 19.91
CA SER A 265 -8.41 -34.48 18.71
C SER A 265 -8.57 -32.97 18.84
N ILE A 266 -7.97 -32.38 19.88
CA ILE A 266 -8.02 -30.93 20.07
C ILE A 266 -6.96 -30.31 19.16
N ASP A 267 -7.40 -29.62 18.12
CA ASP A 267 -6.55 -28.71 17.37
C ASP A 267 -6.37 -27.42 18.16
N ARG A 268 -5.37 -27.42 19.05
CA ARG A 268 -5.11 -26.32 19.98
C ARG A 268 -4.54 -25.09 19.29
N GLU A 269 -3.82 -25.30 18.19
CA GLU A 269 -3.32 -24.23 17.33
C GLU A 269 -4.49 -23.47 16.73
N ARG A 270 -5.39 -24.17 16.04
CA ARG A 270 -6.55 -23.56 15.43
C ARG A 270 -7.50 -22.90 16.44
N PHE A 271 -7.66 -23.49 17.62
CA PHE A 271 -8.44 -22.84 18.69
C PHE A 271 -7.81 -21.52 19.13
N SER A 272 -6.48 -21.51 19.36
CA SER A 272 -5.76 -20.32 19.81
C SER A 272 -5.78 -19.22 18.74
N ALA A 273 -5.58 -19.58 17.47
CA ALA A 273 -5.70 -18.67 16.34
C ALA A 273 -7.11 -18.04 16.26
N ASN A 274 -8.16 -18.86 16.30
CA ASN A 274 -9.54 -18.35 16.28
C ASN A 274 -9.84 -17.45 17.49
N LEU A 275 -9.36 -17.82 18.68
CA LEU A 275 -9.57 -17.03 19.89
C LEU A 275 -8.83 -15.69 19.80
N TYR A 276 -7.62 -15.67 19.27
CA TYR A 276 -6.84 -14.47 19.05
C TYR A 276 -7.53 -13.52 18.05
N GLU A 277 -7.98 -14.05 16.92
CA GLU A 277 -8.79 -13.30 15.96
C GLU A 277 -10.08 -12.74 16.59
N GLU A 278 -10.77 -13.54 17.41
CA GLU A 278 -11.97 -13.09 18.12
C GLU A 278 -11.65 -11.95 19.11
N MET A 279 -10.49 -11.97 19.77
CA MET A 279 -10.01 -10.85 20.59
C MET A 279 -9.74 -9.59 19.76
N ARG A 280 -9.15 -9.73 18.56
CA ARG A 280 -8.95 -8.62 17.63
C ARG A 280 -10.29 -8.04 17.17
N ILE A 281 -11.30 -8.86 16.93
CA ILE A 281 -12.68 -8.43 16.65
C ILE A 281 -13.25 -7.65 17.85
N LEU A 282 -13.19 -8.24 19.04
CA LEU A 282 -13.69 -7.69 20.30
C LEU A 282 -13.21 -6.26 20.56
N THR A 283 -11.96 -5.94 20.25
CA THR A 283 -11.39 -4.60 20.47
C THR A 283 -12.16 -3.48 19.77
N GLY A 284 -12.88 -3.79 18.68
CA GLY A 284 -13.61 -2.81 17.86
C GLY A 284 -14.98 -2.40 18.39
N TYR A 285 -15.44 -2.98 19.50
CA TYR A 285 -16.82 -2.85 19.95
C TYR A 285 -16.91 -2.71 21.46
N SER A 286 -17.86 -1.90 21.94
CA SER A 286 -18.24 -1.95 23.35
C SER A 286 -18.79 -3.34 23.72
N PRO A 287 -18.80 -3.72 25.01
CA PRO A 287 -19.38 -5.00 25.44
C PRO A 287 -20.84 -5.21 25.01
N GLY A 288 -21.61 -4.12 24.85
CA GLY A 288 -23.00 -4.15 24.37
C GLY A 288 -23.09 -4.40 22.87
N GLU A 289 -22.33 -3.65 22.08
CA GLU A 289 -22.29 -3.79 20.62
C GLU A 289 -21.74 -5.15 20.21
N TYR A 290 -20.68 -5.60 20.86
CA TYR A 290 -20.12 -6.92 20.62
C TYR A 290 -21.17 -8.01 20.84
N LYS A 291 -21.96 -7.96 21.92
CA LYS A 291 -23.04 -8.95 22.16
C LYS A 291 -24.07 -9.00 21.04
N ALA A 292 -24.27 -7.90 20.31
CA ALA A 292 -25.26 -7.76 19.26
C ALA A 292 -24.77 -8.19 17.87
N LEU A 293 -23.46 -8.36 17.63
CA LEU A 293 -22.96 -8.76 16.30
C LEU A 293 -23.49 -10.13 15.88
N GLY A 294 -23.68 -10.31 14.58
CA GLY A 294 -24.19 -11.54 13.99
C GLY A 294 -23.13 -12.60 13.69
N SER A 295 -23.58 -13.73 13.12
CA SER A 295 -22.74 -14.90 12.80
C SER A 295 -21.67 -14.67 11.74
N ARG A 296 -21.78 -13.62 10.93
CA ARG A 296 -20.80 -13.26 9.89
C ARG A 296 -19.68 -12.35 10.40
N GLU A 297 -19.82 -11.84 11.61
CA GLU A 297 -18.93 -10.83 12.19
C GLU A 297 -18.08 -11.39 13.34
N LYS A 298 -18.30 -12.66 13.69
CA LYS A 298 -17.66 -13.37 14.81
C LYS A 298 -17.40 -14.82 14.46
N LEU A 299 -16.37 -15.39 15.06
CA LEU A 299 -16.04 -16.82 14.97
C LEU A 299 -16.78 -17.65 16.01
N PHE A 300 -17.04 -17.07 17.18
CA PHE A 300 -17.68 -17.75 18.30
C PHE A 300 -19.16 -17.41 18.39
N TRP A 301 -19.91 -17.77 17.36
CA TRP A 301 -21.36 -17.57 17.28
C TRP A 301 -22.16 -18.81 17.74
N HIS A 302 -23.35 -18.57 18.29
CA HIS A 302 -24.32 -19.63 18.57
C HIS A 302 -25.76 -19.14 18.32
N ASP A 303 -26.59 -19.95 17.66
CA ASP A 303 -27.96 -19.55 17.29
C ASP A 303 -28.89 -19.39 18.51
N ASP A 304 -28.70 -20.22 19.54
CA ASP A 304 -29.37 -20.00 20.83
C ASP A 304 -28.81 -18.75 21.52
N LYS A 305 -29.66 -17.73 21.66
CA LYS A 305 -29.32 -16.42 22.24
C LYS A 305 -28.75 -16.53 23.66
N LYS A 306 -29.25 -17.42 24.51
CA LYS A 306 -28.76 -17.56 25.89
C LYS A 306 -27.32 -18.08 25.88
N THR A 307 -27.06 -19.11 25.09
CA THR A 307 -25.74 -19.69 24.90
C THR A 307 -24.77 -18.69 24.28
N HIS A 308 -25.20 -17.94 23.26
CA HIS A 308 -24.41 -16.86 22.64
C HIS A 308 -23.95 -15.81 23.66
N LEU A 309 -24.86 -15.35 24.52
CA LEU A 309 -24.55 -14.37 25.57
C LEU A 309 -23.55 -14.92 26.60
N VAL A 310 -23.65 -16.21 26.93
CA VAL A 310 -22.69 -16.88 27.83
C VAL A 310 -21.31 -16.95 27.19
N ILE A 311 -21.20 -17.42 25.94
CA ILE A 311 -19.93 -17.50 25.20
C ILE A 311 -19.29 -16.11 25.10
N THR A 312 -20.07 -15.12 24.69
CA THR A 312 -19.63 -13.72 24.60
C THR A 312 -19.11 -13.20 25.94
N GLY A 313 -19.81 -13.45 27.05
CA GLY A 313 -19.37 -13.04 28.38
C GLY A 313 -18.03 -13.68 28.79
N ARG A 314 -17.81 -14.94 28.38
CA ARG A 314 -16.54 -15.64 28.63
C ARG A 314 -15.40 -15.05 27.81
N LEU A 315 -15.63 -14.76 26.53
CA LEU A 315 -14.62 -14.15 25.65
C LEU A 315 -14.18 -12.78 26.19
N LEU A 316 -15.13 -11.95 26.64
CA LEU A 316 -14.84 -10.68 27.31
C LEU A 316 -14.00 -10.88 28.59
N THR A 317 -14.30 -11.93 29.36
CA THR A 317 -13.53 -12.25 30.58
C THR A 317 -12.09 -12.65 30.24
N ILE A 318 -11.89 -13.51 29.23
CA ILE A 318 -10.55 -13.94 28.80
C ILE A 318 -9.77 -12.73 28.28
N PHE A 319 -10.39 -11.86 27.47
CA PHE A 319 -9.78 -10.65 26.94
C PHE A 319 -9.32 -9.68 28.05
N ASN A 320 -10.19 -9.40 29.02
CA ASN A 320 -9.86 -8.50 30.12
C ASN A 320 -8.70 -9.05 30.96
N LEU A 321 -8.72 -10.34 31.30
CA LEU A 321 -7.67 -10.96 32.09
C LEU A 321 -6.33 -11.02 31.32
N TYR A 322 -6.34 -11.26 30.02
CA TYR A 322 -5.13 -11.20 29.20
C TYR A 322 -4.51 -9.80 29.21
N ASN A 323 -5.32 -8.76 28.98
CA ASN A 323 -4.84 -7.37 29.00
C ASN A 323 -4.35 -6.93 30.39
N GLU A 324 -4.99 -7.39 31.47
CA GLU A 324 -4.51 -7.15 32.83
C GLU A 324 -3.14 -7.79 33.07
N GLU A 325 -2.91 -9.02 32.60
CA GLU A 325 -1.61 -9.69 32.70
C GLU A 325 -0.55 -8.98 31.85
N LEU A 326 -0.86 -8.56 30.63
CA LEU A 326 0.06 -7.76 29.80
C LEU A 326 0.46 -6.46 30.49
N LYS A 327 -0.52 -5.74 31.04
CA LYS A 327 -0.28 -4.49 31.78
C LYS A 327 0.58 -4.72 33.02
N ALA A 328 0.35 -5.79 33.76
CA ALA A 328 1.15 -6.14 34.94
C ALA A 328 2.61 -6.45 34.57
N CYS A 329 2.85 -7.03 33.40
CA CYS A 329 4.18 -7.31 32.87
C CYS A 329 4.82 -6.12 32.13
N GLY A 330 4.11 -5.00 31.96
CA GLY A 330 4.58 -3.87 31.15
C GLY A 330 4.72 -4.20 29.66
N HIS A 331 3.99 -5.21 29.18
CA HIS A 331 3.98 -5.64 27.78
C HIS A 331 2.79 -5.05 27.03
N VAL A 332 2.91 -4.95 25.70
CA VAL A 332 1.82 -4.54 24.81
C VAL A 332 1.65 -5.54 23.69
N ASP A 333 0.41 -5.96 23.45
CA ASP A 333 0.04 -6.67 22.24
C ASP A 333 -0.44 -5.66 21.20
N LEU A 334 0.36 -5.44 20.15
CA LEU A 334 0.02 -4.49 19.09
C LEU A 334 -1.29 -4.82 18.38
N SER A 335 -1.69 -6.09 18.38
CA SER A 335 -2.92 -6.53 17.72
C SER A 335 -4.16 -6.29 18.60
N LEU A 336 -3.99 -5.92 19.86
CA LEU A 336 -5.10 -5.62 20.77
C LEU A 336 -5.00 -4.21 21.38
N TYR A 337 -3.87 -3.53 21.17
CA TYR A 337 -3.63 -2.19 21.67
C TYR A 337 -4.55 -1.17 21.02
N ILE A 338 -5.36 -0.51 21.85
CA ILE A 338 -6.19 0.63 21.43
C ILE A 338 -5.44 1.90 21.84
N PRO A 339 -4.98 2.73 20.87
CA PRO A 339 -4.28 3.97 21.17
C PRO A 339 -5.18 4.95 21.90
N THR A 340 -4.57 5.93 22.56
CA THR A 340 -5.34 7.04 23.15
C THR A 340 -5.70 8.06 22.07
N GLU A 341 -6.79 8.79 22.29
CA GLU A 341 -7.14 9.92 21.42
C GLU A 341 -6.03 10.97 21.39
N GLU A 342 -5.44 11.29 22.55
CA GLU A 342 -4.33 12.23 22.65
C GLU A 342 -3.12 11.82 21.81
N SER A 343 -2.70 10.55 21.87
CA SER A 343 -1.59 10.05 21.06
C SER A 343 -1.88 10.16 19.56
N LEU A 344 -3.11 9.85 19.13
CA LEU A 344 -3.49 9.94 17.72
C LEU A 344 -3.59 11.39 17.25
N SER A 345 -4.23 12.26 18.03
CA SER A 345 -4.36 13.68 17.71
C SER A 345 -2.99 14.36 17.62
N SER A 346 -2.06 14.03 18.53
CA SER A 346 -0.70 14.54 18.49
C SER A 346 0.06 14.09 17.25
N ALA A 347 -0.03 12.82 16.86
CA ALA A 347 0.65 12.30 15.67
C ALA A 347 0.02 12.81 14.36
N LEU A 348 -1.30 12.99 14.37
CA LEU A 348 -2.07 13.53 13.25
C LEU A 348 -1.74 15.01 13.02
N GLY A 349 -1.58 15.81 14.08
CA GLY A 349 -1.23 17.22 13.97
C GLY A 349 -2.17 17.99 13.05
N GLU A 350 -1.60 18.81 12.17
CA GLU A 350 -2.34 19.65 11.21
C GLU A 350 -2.59 18.96 9.86
N SER A 351 -2.38 17.64 9.75
CA SER A 351 -2.44 16.92 8.47
C SER A 351 -3.74 17.15 7.72
N GLN A 352 -3.62 17.55 6.46
CA GLN A 352 -4.74 17.76 5.52
C GLN A 352 -5.12 16.45 4.79
N GLY A 353 -4.25 15.45 4.88
CA GLY A 353 -4.50 14.13 4.32
C GLY A 353 -3.73 13.05 5.08
N LEU A 354 -4.40 11.92 5.26
CA LEU A 354 -3.86 10.70 5.82
C LEU A 354 -4.00 9.59 4.77
N VAL A 355 -2.89 9.00 4.34
CA VAL A 355 -2.90 7.78 3.53
C VAL A 355 -2.45 6.62 4.41
N PHE A 356 -3.32 5.62 4.56
CA PHE A 356 -3.00 4.42 5.31
C PHE A 356 -2.91 3.23 4.35
N ASP A 357 -1.68 2.78 4.11
CA ASP A 357 -1.40 1.54 3.40
C ASP A 357 -1.64 0.32 4.31
N GLU A 358 -2.11 -0.78 3.72
CA GLU A 358 -2.32 -2.05 4.44
C GLU A 358 -3.29 -1.96 5.64
N ILE A 359 -4.33 -1.13 5.55
CA ILE A 359 -5.26 -0.89 6.68
C ILE A 359 -5.95 -2.17 7.19
N HIS A 360 -6.08 -3.17 6.32
CA HIS A 360 -6.70 -4.46 6.60
C HIS A 360 -5.96 -5.27 7.68
N ASP A 361 -4.66 -4.99 7.87
CA ASP A 361 -3.84 -5.64 8.88
C ASP A 361 -4.05 -5.10 10.29
N ILE A 362 -4.70 -3.95 10.41
CA ILE A 362 -4.94 -3.30 11.69
C ILE A 362 -6.24 -3.84 12.31
N PRO A 363 -6.22 -4.24 13.58
CA PRO A 363 -7.40 -4.69 14.30
C PRO A 363 -8.49 -3.62 14.41
N ARG A 364 -9.74 -4.05 14.64
CA ARG A 364 -10.91 -3.18 14.64
C ARG A 364 -10.85 -2.08 15.70
N GLY A 365 -10.39 -2.36 16.93
CA GLY A 365 -10.28 -1.36 18.00
C GLY A 365 -9.38 -0.18 17.66
N PRO A 366 -8.10 -0.41 17.34
CA PRO A 366 -7.22 0.65 16.86
C PRO A 366 -7.75 1.39 15.63
N LEU A 367 -8.40 0.71 14.67
CA LEU A 367 -9.05 1.36 13.54
C LEU A 367 -10.22 2.26 13.95
N GLY A 368 -11.10 1.76 14.83
CA GLY A 368 -12.24 2.53 15.35
C GLY A 368 -11.77 3.82 16.00
N ARG A 369 -10.74 3.73 16.85
CA ARG A 369 -10.14 4.91 17.48
C ARG A 369 -9.54 5.89 16.47
N LEU A 370 -8.84 5.40 15.44
CA LEU A 370 -8.34 6.25 14.35
C LEU A 370 -9.47 7.02 13.66
N PHE A 371 -10.53 6.32 13.26
CA PHE A 371 -11.66 6.94 12.59
C PHE A 371 -12.40 7.92 13.50
N GLU A 372 -12.61 7.57 14.78
CA GLU A 372 -13.20 8.47 15.77
C GLU A 372 -12.41 9.77 15.90
N THR A 373 -11.08 9.68 16.02
CA THR A 373 -10.20 10.85 16.15
C THR A 373 -10.25 11.73 14.89
N VAL A 374 -10.09 11.16 13.70
CA VAL A 374 -10.11 11.94 12.46
C VAL A 374 -11.50 12.54 12.21
N ASN A 375 -12.57 11.78 12.39
CA ASN A 375 -13.94 12.27 12.22
C ASN A 375 -14.33 13.28 13.30
N GLY A 376 -13.80 13.16 14.51
CA GLY A 376 -13.94 14.14 15.59
C GLY A 376 -13.32 15.48 15.19
N ARG A 377 -12.04 15.46 14.78
CA ARG A 377 -11.31 16.63 14.27
C ARG A 377 -12.03 17.30 13.11
N ASN A 378 -12.44 16.53 12.10
CA ASN A 378 -13.15 17.05 10.92
C ASN A 378 -14.49 17.71 11.28
N ARG A 379 -15.20 17.21 12.30
CA ARG A 379 -16.46 17.81 12.79
C ARG A 379 -16.22 19.07 13.62
N ALA A 380 -15.15 19.13 14.37
CA ALA A 380 -14.80 20.27 15.22
C ALA A 380 -14.30 21.48 14.41
N LEU A 381 -13.96 21.30 13.12
CA LEU A 381 -13.36 22.32 12.25
C LEU A 381 -12.11 22.97 12.86
N GLU A 382 -11.38 22.22 13.70
CA GLU A 382 -10.16 22.70 14.37
C GLU A 382 -9.07 23.04 13.34
N HIS A 383 -9.10 22.38 12.19
CA HIS A 383 -8.18 22.53 11.07
C HIS A 383 -8.92 22.28 9.74
N ASP A 384 -8.20 22.39 8.62
CA ASP A 384 -8.66 21.89 7.32
C ASP A 384 -9.09 20.42 7.39
N PHE A 385 -10.08 20.06 6.56
CA PHE A 385 -10.58 18.69 6.48
C PHE A 385 -9.46 17.70 6.19
N CYS A 386 -9.25 16.74 7.10
CA CYS A 386 -8.29 15.67 6.94
C CYS A 386 -8.94 14.52 6.14
N GLU A 387 -8.59 14.43 4.86
CA GLU A 387 -9.00 13.32 4.00
C GLU A 387 -8.29 12.03 4.41
N ILE A 388 -9.01 10.91 4.52
CA ILE A 388 -8.38 9.59 4.75
C ILE A 388 -8.44 8.82 3.44
N THR A 389 -7.31 8.33 2.97
CA THR A 389 -7.21 7.31 1.91
C THR A 389 -6.75 6.01 2.53
N ALA A 390 -7.67 5.05 2.66
CA ALA A 390 -7.41 3.72 3.21
C ALA A 390 -7.17 2.71 2.09
N CYS A 391 -6.09 1.94 2.15
CA CYS A 391 -5.78 0.91 1.17
C CYS A 391 -5.99 -0.49 1.74
N PHE A 392 -6.91 -1.22 1.12
CA PHE A 392 -7.33 -2.55 1.53
C PHE A 392 -6.89 -3.58 0.49
N ASP A 393 -6.18 -4.62 0.93
CA ASP A 393 -5.89 -5.76 0.08
C ASP A 393 -6.99 -6.82 0.22
N ASN A 394 -7.68 -7.11 -0.88
CA ASN A 394 -8.79 -8.06 -0.88
C ASN A 394 -8.37 -9.53 -0.90
N GLN A 395 -7.08 -9.81 -1.04
CA GLN A 395 -6.51 -11.16 -1.06
C GLN A 395 -5.52 -11.42 0.08
N GLN A 396 -5.15 -10.40 0.87
CA GLN A 396 -4.14 -10.51 1.93
C GLN A 396 -4.64 -10.25 3.36
N SER A 397 -5.87 -10.66 3.73
CA SER A 397 -6.06 -10.95 5.16
C SER A 397 -5.30 -12.24 5.49
N MET A 398 -3.99 -12.14 5.72
CA MET A 398 -3.11 -13.28 5.98
C MET A 398 -3.38 -13.92 7.35
N ILE A 399 -4.09 -13.21 8.24
CA ILE A 399 -4.21 -13.56 9.67
C ILE A 399 -5.67 -13.77 10.10
N ASP A 400 -6.60 -12.95 9.62
CA ASP A 400 -8.01 -13.02 10.05
C ASP A 400 -8.90 -13.66 8.98
N THR A 401 -9.74 -14.60 9.40
CA THR A 401 -10.76 -15.24 8.57
C THR A 401 -12.01 -14.38 8.37
N VAL A 402 -12.31 -13.45 9.29
CA VAL A 402 -13.41 -12.49 9.24
C VAL A 402 -12.89 -11.13 8.77
N THR A 403 -13.19 -10.78 7.52
CA THR A 403 -12.77 -9.52 6.90
C THR A 403 -13.16 -8.27 7.71
N SER A 404 -12.22 -7.33 7.82
CA SER A 404 -12.43 -6.01 8.42
C SER A 404 -13.06 -5.00 7.45
N LEU A 405 -13.25 -5.38 6.17
CA LEU A 405 -13.76 -4.48 5.13
C LEU A 405 -15.11 -3.82 5.48
N PRO A 406 -16.15 -4.55 5.95
CA PRO A 406 -17.43 -3.91 6.32
C PRO A 406 -17.27 -2.91 7.46
N TYR A 407 -16.38 -3.19 8.41
CA TYR A 407 -16.08 -2.31 9.54
C TYR A 407 -15.42 -1.01 9.05
N ILE A 408 -14.44 -1.11 8.17
CA ILE A 408 -13.75 0.05 7.58
C ILE A 408 -14.73 0.90 6.76
N GLN A 409 -15.56 0.27 5.93
CA GLN A 409 -16.56 0.96 5.10
C GLN A 409 -17.55 1.76 5.94
N GLN A 410 -18.07 1.16 7.01
CA GLN A 410 -18.98 1.80 7.94
C GLN A 410 -18.37 3.08 8.53
N HIS A 411 -17.09 3.04 8.94
CA HIS A 411 -16.44 4.16 9.62
C HIS A 411 -15.91 5.25 8.68
N LEU A 412 -15.55 4.90 7.45
CA LEU A 412 -15.20 5.87 6.41
C LEU A 412 -16.42 6.59 5.83
N GLY A 413 -17.64 6.14 6.14
CA GLY A 413 -18.88 6.71 5.60
C GLY A 413 -19.07 6.41 4.10
N VAL A 414 -18.41 5.38 3.57
CA VAL A 414 -18.49 5.00 2.16
C VAL A 414 -19.66 4.03 1.99
N SER A 415 -20.84 4.55 1.66
CA SER A 415 -21.98 3.76 1.20
C SER A 415 -21.88 3.49 -0.31
N PHE A 416 -21.96 2.23 -0.73
CA PHE A 416 -22.11 1.89 -2.15
C PHE A 416 -23.50 2.31 -2.64
N GLN A 417 -23.54 3.09 -3.72
CA GLN A 417 -24.68 3.12 -4.63
C GLN A 417 -24.40 2.18 -5.80
#